data_AF-A0A2A5LRV5-F1
#
_entry.id   AF-A0A2A5LRV5-F1
#
_cell.length_a   1.000
_cell.length_b   1.000
_cell.length_c   1.000
_cell.angle_alpha   90.00
_cell.angle_beta   90.00
_cell.angle_gamma   90.00
#
_symmetry.space_group_name_H-M   'P 1'
#
loop_
_entity.id
_entity.type
_entity.pdbx_description
1 polymer ?
#
loop_
_entity_poly.entity_id
_entity_poly.type
_entity_poly.pdbx_seq_one_letter_code
_entity_poly.pdbx_strand_id
1 'polypeptide(L)'
;MKKSTLPYGFKPRKTSNQFGLSMVELLIAMALGLLLTLGVTQIYLSSNETYRQTQGFAHAQESSRFVSAILTPALRSAGSFGCLTQESRPLDSEITPQLNADLNLTVPLGEALRGWEYTGTGPNDSITLAGGALATPGAGNWASGTAGTNLPASLAGDVVTNSDVIIVNALTPTPVTVNAVTAVGGNSISLSSASGINANHVVLATNDNSSGACFRGELFQNGDNATDSSVAMLAGNTFNLSYGPETRIYEFTQMAYYIAEGTNQEPALFRRLMTPLEAPQELISGVETLQILYGIRNATGSNNAAANYVTAAQVTDWDRVVSVRFSVMTRSPDNVLDEVNDRNFNMLGSEVTQGMGGDRRARLVSVGTTALRRILP
;
A
#
# COMPACT_ATOMS: atom_id res chain seq x y z
N MET A 1 59.49 -94.52 39.32
CA MET A 1 58.46 -93.88 38.46
C MET A 1 58.80 -92.41 38.28
N LYS A 2 58.83 -91.97 37.01
CA LYS A 2 59.21 -90.62 36.54
C LYS A 2 58.09 -89.60 36.78
N LYS A 3 58.50 -88.35 37.02
CA LYS A 3 57.70 -87.12 37.06
C LYS A 3 56.87 -86.91 35.78
N SER A 4 55.64 -86.42 35.92
CA SER A 4 54.89 -85.73 34.85
C SER A 4 54.57 -84.29 35.28
N THR A 5 54.83 -83.38 34.35
CA THR A 5 54.66 -81.92 34.41
C THR A 5 53.30 -81.52 33.84
N LEU A 6 52.64 -80.52 34.44
CA LEU A 6 51.50 -79.82 33.85
C LEU A 6 51.94 -78.42 33.36
N PRO A 7 51.56 -78.00 32.15
CA PRO A 7 51.86 -76.65 31.64
C PRO A 7 50.62 -75.75 31.72
N TYR A 8 50.70 -74.64 32.44
CA TYR A 8 49.80 -73.51 32.25
C TYR A 8 50.61 -72.21 32.28
N GLY A 9 50.97 -71.71 31.10
CA GLY A 9 51.58 -70.40 30.92
C GLY A 9 50.49 -69.35 30.67
N PHE A 10 50.11 -68.61 31.70
CA PHE A 10 49.29 -67.40 31.58
C PHE A 10 50.19 -66.27 31.06
N LYS A 11 49.93 -65.72 29.86
CA LYS A 11 50.61 -64.50 29.38
C LYS A 11 50.00 -63.28 30.08
N PRO A 12 50.77 -62.48 30.84
CA PRO A 12 50.24 -61.28 31.47
C PRO A 12 49.92 -60.20 30.42
N ARG A 13 48.74 -59.59 30.53
CA ARG A 13 48.29 -58.46 29.71
C ARG A 13 49.13 -57.23 30.13
N LYS A 14 49.88 -56.62 29.20
CA LYS A 14 50.55 -55.33 29.44
C LYS A 14 49.49 -54.30 29.84
N THR A 15 49.41 -53.96 31.13
CA THR A 15 48.73 -52.76 31.61
C THR A 15 49.57 -51.57 31.17
N SER A 16 49.05 -50.73 30.27
CA SER A 16 49.69 -49.44 30.00
C SER A 16 49.65 -48.62 31.28
N ASN A 17 50.82 -48.21 31.79
CA ASN A 17 50.88 -47.24 32.87
C ASN A 17 50.14 -45.98 32.42
N GLN A 18 49.11 -45.58 33.17
CA GLN A 18 48.56 -44.24 33.08
C GLN A 18 49.61 -43.29 33.65
N PHE A 19 50.27 -42.53 32.77
CA PHE A 19 51.03 -41.37 33.21
C PHE A 19 50.01 -40.34 33.71
N GLY A 20 50.05 -40.02 35.00
CA GLY A 20 49.19 -38.99 35.58
C GLY A 20 49.51 -37.62 34.99
N LEU A 21 48.48 -36.83 34.69
CA LEU A 21 48.62 -35.46 34.21
C LEU A 21 49.25 -34.57 35.29
N SER A 22 50.17 -33.70 34.88
CA SER A 22 50.70 -32.65 35.75
C SER A 22 49.58 -31.65 36.10
N MET A 23 49.56 -31.12 37.33
CA MET A 23 48.65 -30.00 37.66
C MET A 23 48.80 -28.82 36.69
N VAL A 24 50.00 -28.58 36.17
CA VAL A 24 50.27 -27.53 35.20
C VAL A 24 49.63 -27.84 33.84
N GLU A 25 49.64 -29.09 33.38
CA GLU A 25 48.95 -29.48 32.14
C GLU A 25 47.44 -29.31 32.26
N LEU A 26 46.86 -29.64 33.41
CA LEU A 26 45.43 -29.46 33.64
C LEU A 26 45.04 -27.97 33.67
N LEU A 27 45.87 -27.12 34.29
CA LEU A 27 45.67 -25.66 34.27
C LEU A 27 45.79 -25.08 32.85
N ILE A 28 46.78 -25.51 32.07
CA ILE A 28 46.96 -25.06 30.68
C ILE A 28 45.79 -25.53 29.81
N ALA A 29 45.38 -26.79 29.93
CA ALA A 29 44.26 -27.34 29.17
C ALA A 29 42.94 -26.60 29.46
N MET A 30 42.67 -26.28 30.73
CA MET A 30 41.50 -25.49 31.12
C MET A 30 41.58 -24.05 30.62
N ALA A 31 42.75 -23.41 30.72
CA ALA A 31 42.95 -22.05 30.22
C ALA A 31 42.74 -21.95 28.70
N LEU A 32 43.30 -22.90 27.94
CA LEU A 32 43.11 -22.98 26.49
C LEU A 32 41.66 -23.33 26.12
N GLY A 33 41.03 -24.25 26.86
CA GLY A 33 39.62 -24.59 26.67
C GLY A 33 38.70 -23.39 26.85
N LEU A 34 38.90 -22.60 27.92
CA LEU A 34 38.14 -21.37 28.17
C LEU A 34 38.37 -20.32 27.09
N LEU A 35 39.62 -20.15 26.63
CA LEU A 35 39.94 -19.19 25.57
C LEU A 35 39.25 -19.56 24.25
N LEU A 36 39.28 -20.86 23.89
CA LEU A 36 38.63 -21.35 22.68
C LEU A 36 37.11 -21.24 22.75
N THR A 37 36.49 -21.60 23.89
CA THR A 37 35.03 -21.49 24.04
C THR A 37 34.56 -20.04 24.00
N LEU A 38 35.31 -19.10 24.60
CA LEU A 38 35.04 -17.66 24.49
C LEU A 38 35.10 -17.20 23.04
N GLY A 39 36.15 -17.57 22.30
CA GLY A 39 36.30 -17.21 20.89
C GLY A 39 35.17 -17.74 20.01
N VAL A 40 34.81 -19.03 20.15
CA VAL A 40 33.71 -19.63 19.38
C VAL A 40 32.37 -19.00 19.74
N THR A 41 32.13 -18.68 21.01
CA THR A 41 30.89 -18.02 21.46
C THR A 41 30.76 -16.63 20.84
N GLN A 42 31.84 -15.85 20.80
CA GLN A 42 31.83 -14.52 20.15
C GLN A 42 31.51 -14.62 18.65
N ILE A 43 32.13 -15.56 17.94
CA ILE A 43 31.85 -15.79 16.51
C ILE A 43 30.38 -16.17 16.30
N TYR A 44 29.85 -17.06 17.15
CA TYR A 44 28.45 -17.47 17.07
C TYR A 44 27.48 -16.30 17.31
N LEU A 45 27.72 -15.50 18.35
CA LEU A 45 26.88 -14.33 18.66
C LEU A 45 26.91 -13.31 17.51
N SER A 46 28.10 -12.96 17.02
CA SER A 46 28.27 -12.04 15.89
C SER A 46 27.61 -12.56 14.60
N SER A 47 27.73 -13.86 14.33
CA SER A 47 27.07 -14.48 13.18
C SER A 47 25.54 -14.46 13.30
N ASN A 48 25.01 -14.68 14.50
CA ASN A 48 23.56 -14.66 14.75
C ASN A 48 22.99 -13.23 14.66
N GLU A 49 23.70 -12.25 15.19
CA GLU A 49 23.36 -10.83 15.09
C GLU A 49 23.34 -10.37 13.63
N THR A 50 24.39 -10.68 12.87
CA THR A 50 24.48 -10.41 11.43
C THR A 50 23.33 -11.09 10.67
N TYR A 51 23.00 -12.33 11.04
CA TYR A 51 21.87 -13.05 10.44
C TYR A 51 20.54 -12.35 10.69
N ARG A 52 20.27 -11.94 11.94
CA ARG A 52 19.04 -11.21 12.30
C ARG A 52 18.94 -9.86 11.60
N GLN A 53 20.03 -9.09 11.53
CA GLN A 53 20.08 -7.84 10.78
C GLN A 53 19.77 -8.07 9.30
N THR A 54 20.41 -9.07 8.68
CA THR A 54 20.20 -9.41 7.27
C THR A 54 18.74 -9.78 7.00
N GLN A 55 18.13 -10.61 7.85
CA GLN A 55 16.72 -10.97 7.75
C GLN A 55 15.79 -9.76 7.96
N GLY A 56 16.09 -8.90 8.93
CA GLY A 56 15.30 -7.69 9.19
C GLY A 56 15.30 -6.72 8.00
N PHE A 57 16.46 -6.49 7.38
CA PHE A 57 16.55 -5.68 6.16
C PHE A 57 15.85 -6.33 4.96
N ALA A 58 15.96 -7.65 4.81
CA ALA A 58 15.27 -8.38 3.75
C ALA A 58 13.75 -8.22 3.88
N HIS A 59 13.19 -8.36 5.09
CA HIS A 59 11.77 -8.16 5.33
C HIS A 59 11.34 -6.71 5.05
N ALA A 60 12.10 -5.71 5.53
CA ALA A 60 11.79 -4.31 5.25
C ALA A 60 11.79 -4.00 3.74
N GLN A 61 12.73 -4.59 2.99
CA GLN A 61 12.82 -4.46 1.53
C GLN A 61 11.65 -5.16 0.82
N GLU A 62 11.27 -6.35 1.26
CA GLU A 62 10.10 -7.06 0.75
C GLU A 62 8.82 -6.24 0.98
N SER A 63 8.65 -5.67 2.18
CA SER A 63 7.53 -4.79 2.48
C SER A 63 7.47 -3.57 1.56
N SER A 64 8.62 -2.91 1.34
CA SER A 64 8.72 -1.79 0.41
C SER A 64 8.35 -2.17 -1.03
N ARG A 65 8.76 -3.37 -1.47
CA ARG A 65 8.39 -3.91 -2.79
C ARG A 65 6.88 -4.17 -2.89
N PHE A 66 6.28 -4.74 -1.84
CA PHE A 66 4.85 -5.02 -1.80
C PHE A 66 4.02 -3.73 -1.82
N VAL A 67 4.38 -2.72 -1.03
CA VAL A 67 3.76 -1.39 -1.08
C VAL A 67 3.80 -0.81 -2.50
N SER A 68 4.97 -0.87 -3.15
CA SER A 68 5.12 -0.39 -4.53
C SER A 68 4.27 -1.18 -5.52
N ALA A 69 4.14 -2.49 -5.33
CA ALA A 69 3.32 -3.37 -6.16
C ALA A 69 1.81 -3.12 -6.00
N ILE A 70 1.37 -2.49 -4.91
CA ILE A 70 -0.04 -2.10 -4.69
C ILE A 70 -0.30 -0.67 -5.16
N LEU A 71 0.51 0.30 -4.70
CA LEU A 71 0.28 1.70 -4.99
C LEU A 71 0.52 2.02 -6.47
N THR A 72 1.54 1.43 -7.09
CA THR A 72 1.87 1.75 -8.49
C THR A 72 0.73 1.37 -9.45
N PRO A 73 0.16 0.16 -9.43
CA PRO A 73 -0.98 -0.16 -10.28
C PRO A 73 -2.21 0.71 -10.00
N ALA A 74 -2.54 0.98 -8.72
CA ALA A 74 -3.65 1.83 -8.36
C ALA A 74 -3.49 3.26 -8.90
N LEU A 75 -2.30 3.84 -8.76
CA LEU A 75 -1.97 5.15 -9.31
C LEU A 75 -1.95 5.16 -10.85
N ARG A 76 -1.54 4.07 -11.50
CA ARG A 76 -1.62 3.94 -12.97
C ARG A 76 -3.06 3.83 -13.45
N SER A 77 -3.97 3.20 -12.70
CA SER A 77 -5.39 3.14 -13.08
C SER A 77 -6.15 4.42 -12.76
N ALA A 78 -5.58 5.30 -11.92
CA ALA A 78 -6.18 6.56 -11.53
C ALA A 78 -6.60 7.41 -12.75
N GLY A 79 -7.87 7.82 -12.77
CA GLY A 79 -8.41 8.67 -13.83
C GLY A 79 -8.52 8.02 -15.21
N SER A 80 -8.35 6.70 -15.31
CA SER A 80 -8.58 5.96 -16.55
C SER A 80 -10.07 5.68 -16.74
N PHE A 81 -10.80 6.65 -17.31
CA PHE A 81 -12.24 6.51 -17.58
C PHE A 81 -12.57 5.78 -18.90
N GLY A 82 -11.73 4.80 -19.26
CA GLY A 82 -11.82 4.08 -20.52
C GLY A 82 -11.82 5.02 -21.72
N CYS A 83 -12.74 4.77 -22.65
CA CYS A 83 -12.91 5.54 -23.87
C CYS A 83 -13.56 6.93 -23.70
N LEU A 84 -14.00 7.29 -22.48
CA LEU A 84 -14.53 8.62 -22.18
C LEU A 84 -13.44 9.67 -21.93
N THR A 85 -12.19 9.25 -21.76
CA THR A 85 -11.06 10.18 -21.63
C THR A 85 -10.68 10.76 -23.00
N GLN A 86 -10.99 12.04 -23.22
CA GLN A 86 -10.53 12.80 -24.39
C GLN A 86 -10.01 14.17 -23.92
N GLU A 87 -8.86 14.60 -24.43
CA GLU A 87 -8.15 15.81 -23.97
C GLU A 87 -8.97 17.12 -24.05
N SER A 88 -10.04 17.14 -24.84
CA SER A 88 -10.83 18.35 -25.12
C SER A 88 -12.16 18.44 -24.37
N ARG A 89 -12.51 17.48 -23.50
CA ARG A 89 -13.86 17.41 -22.90
C ARG A 89 -13.77 17.09 -21.40
N PRO A 90 -14.26 17.96 -20.50
CA PRO A 90 -14.31 17.66 -19.08
C PRO A 90 -15.29 16.51 -18.82
N LEU A 91 -14.81 15.47 -18.14
CA LEU A 91 -15.56 14.23 -17.92
C LEU A 91 -16.89 14.46 -17.20
N ASP A 92 -16.93 15.43 -16.29
CA ASP A 92 -18.13 15.83 -15.53
C ASP A 92 -19.26 16.38 -16.42
N SER A 93 -18.95 16.81 -17.66
CA SER A 93 -19.96 17.26 -18.63
C SER A 93 -20.49 16.14 -19.52
N GLU A 94 -19.78 15.00 -19.61
CA GLU A 94 -20.12 13.88 -20.49
C GLU A 94 -20.72 12.69 -19.72
N ILE A 95 -20.43 12.61 -18.42
CA ILE A 95 -21.09 11.69 -17.51
C ILE A 95 -22.16 12.48 -16.77
N THR A 96 -23.42 12.19 -17.07
CA THR A 96 -24.51 12.78 -16.28
C THR A 96 -24.71 11.88 -15.06
N PRO A 97 -24.46 12.36 -13.82
CA PRO A 97 -24.83 11.58 -12.65
C PRO A 97 -26.36 11.48 -12.62
N GLN A 98 -26.90 10.30 -12.91
CA GLN A 98 -28.33 10.03 -12.75
C GLN A 98 -28.55 9.49 -11.35
N LEU A 99 -29.54 10.07 -10.69
CA LEU A 99 -29.47 10.24 -9.26
C LEU A 99 -30.74 9.80 -8.56
N ASN A 100 -30.53 9.12 -7.42
CA ASN A 100 -31.46 9.13 -6.29
C ASN A 100 -31.23 10.34 -5.32
N ALA A 101 -30.22 11.19 -5.54
CA ALA A 101 -29.48 11.97 -4.51
C ALA A 101 -27.93 11.78 -4.68
N ASP A 102 -27.07 12.81 -4.83
CA ASP A 102 -25.71 12.70 -5.41
C ASP A 102 -24.88 11.54 -4.87
N LEU A 103 -24.13 10.79 -5.70
CA LEU A 103 -23.25 9.67 -5.29
C LEU A 103 -22.23 10.04 -4.18
N ASN A 104 -22.20 11.30 -3.75
CA ASN A 104 -21.41 11.90 -2.69
C ASN A 104 -19.97 11.43 -2.76
N LEU A 105 -19.44 11.50 -3.97
CA LEU A 105 -18.08 11.07 -4.27
C LEU A 105 -17.12 11.95 -3.47
N THR A 106 -16.24 11.31 -2.71
CA THR A 106 -15.24 12.03 -1.91
C THR A 106 -14.22 12.71 -2.82
N VAL A 107 -13.87 12.04 -3.93
CA VAL A 107 -13.09 12.61 -5.04
C VAL A 107 -14.04 12.85 -6.22
N PRO A 108 -14.26 14.10 -6.65
CA PRO A 108 -15.08 14.40 -7.83
C PRO A 108 -14.65 13.59 -9.06
N LEU A 109 -15.59 13.26 -9.95
CA LEU A 109 -15.34 12.37 -11.09
C LEU A 109 -14.33 12.96 -12.09
N GLY A 110 -14.29 14.28 -12.26
CA GLY A 110 -13.28 14.99 -13.04
C GLY A 110 -11.86 14.88 -12.49
N GLU A 111 -11.70 14.48 -11.22
CA GLU A 111 -10.40 14.26 -10.59
C GLU A 111 -10.01 12.78 -10.64
N ALA A 112 -8.79 12.50 -11.11
CA ALA A 112 -8.26 11.13 -11.12
C ALA A 112 -8.03 10.59 -9.70
N LEU A 113 -7.64 11.47 -8.80
CA LEU A 113 -7.29 11.21 -7.43
C LEU A 113 -7.31 12.51 -6.64
N ARG A 114 -7.30 12.39 -5.31
CA ARG A 114 -7.09 13.50 -4.40
C ARG A 114 -6.24 13.05 -3.22
N GLY A 115 -5.37 13.95 -2.77
CA GLY A 115 -4.47 13.76 -1.65
C GLY A 115 -4.83 14.58 -0.43
N TRP A 116 -4.33 14.14 0.71
CA TRP A 116 -4.40 14.83 2.00
C TRP A 116 -3.03 14.73 2.66
N GLU A 117 -2.42 15.88 2.86
CA GLU A 117 -1.10 16.06 3.47
C GLU A 117 -1.27 16.22 4.98
N TYR A 118 -0.52 15.49 5.79
CA TYR A 118 -0.50 15.75 7.23
C TYR A 118 0.21 17.09 7.52
N THR A 119 -0.34 17.89 8.43
CA THR A 119 0.24 19.22 8.70
C THR A 119 1.64 19.10 9.30
N GLY A 120 2.64 19.70 8.65
CA GLY A 120 4.03 19.68 9.11
C GLY A 120 4.83 18.46 8.65
N THR A 121 4.42 17.78 7.58
CA THR A 121 5.20 16.70 6.96
C THR A 121 5.80 17.06 5.60
N GLY A 122 5.68 18.30 5.14
CA GLY A 122 6.12 18.71 3.82
C GLY A 122 7.65 18.84 3.67
N PRO A 123 8.13 19.17 2.46
CA PRO A 123 9.55 19.42 2.23
C PRO A 123 10.11 20.52 3.14
N ASN A 124 11.26 20.25 3.76
CA ASN A 124 11.95 21.05 4.79
C ASN A 124 11.31 21.03 6.19
N ASP A 125 10.27 20.24 6.40
CA ASP A 125 9.77 19.96 7.75
C ASP A 125 10.60 18.84 8.41
N SER A 126 10.49 18.75 9.74
CA SER A 126 11.08 17.68 10.54
C SER A 126 10.00 16.94 11.31
N ILE A 127 9.97 15.63 11.15
CA ILE A 127 9.03 14.71 11.77
C ILE A 127 9.77 13.91 12.82
N THR A 128 9.19 13.81 14.02
CA THR A 128 9.67 12.86 15.03
C THR A 128 8.63 11.76 15.22
N LEU A 129 8.98 10.53 14.85
CA LEU A 129 8.14 9.37 15.11
C LEU A 129 8.18 9.06 16.61
N ALA A 130 7.01 9.12 17.25
CA ALA A 130 6.88 8.85 18.67
C ALA A 130 7.10 7.35 18.95
N GLY A 131 7.83 7.04 20.01
CA GLY A 131 7.85 5.69 20.57
C GLY A 131 6.57 5.43 21.37
N GLY A 132 5.94 4.27 21.17
CA GLY A 132 4.76 3.86 21.94
C GLY A 132 3.49 3.74 21.10
N ALA A 133 2.33 3.98 21.72
CA ALA A 133 1.03 3.87 21.06
C ALA A 133 0.90 4.88 19.92
N LEU A 134 0.30 4.44 18.82
CA LEU A 134 0.10 5.28 17.64
C LEU A 134 -0.99 6.31 17.91
N ALA A 135 -0.77 7.54 17.46
CA ALA A 135 -1.76 8.60 17.56
C ALA A 135 -2.59 8.66 16.27
N THR A 136 -3.91 8.64 16.39
CA THR A 136 -4.85 8.74 15.26
C THR A 136 -5.78 9.94 15.44
N PRO A 137 -5.40 11.13 14.96
CA PRO A 137 -6.13 12.35 15.27
C PRO A 137 -7.37 12.54 14.38
N GLY A 138 -8.16 13.56 14.71
CA GLY A 138 -9.33 13.96 13.92
C GLY A 138 -8.98 14.62 12.58
N ALA A 139 -9.99 14.80 11.73
CA ALA A 139 -9.86 15.20 10.33
C ALA A 139 -9.08 16.50 10.05
N GLY A 140 -9.06 17.45 10.99
CA GLY A 140 -8.49 18.79 10.80
C GLY A 140 -6.96 18.87 10.75
N ASN A 141 -6.27 17.73 10.84
CA ASN A 141 -4.80 17.67 10.76
C ASN A 141 -4.29 17.49 9.33
N TRP A 142 -5.18 17.21 8.37
CA TRP A 142 -4.81 17.05 6.97
C TRP A 142 -5.39 18.13 6.07
N ALA A 143 -4.62 18.53 5.06
CA ALA A 143 -5.01 19.53 4.07
C ALA A 143 -4.94 19.00 2.63
N SER A 144 -5.87 19.44 1.79
CA SER A 144 -6.00 19.05 0.37
C SER A 144 -6.02 20.27 -0.57
N GLY A 145 -5.21 21.28 -0.26
CA GLY A 145 -4.95 22.44 -1.13
C GLY A 145 -6.06 23.49 -1.20
N THR A 146 -7.30 23.10 -0.92
CA THR A 146 -8.43 24.01 -0.72
C THR A 146 -8.68 24.20 0.77
N ALA A 147 -8.78 25.46 1.20
CA ALA A 147 -9.02 25.79 2.60
C ALA A 147 -10.35 25.17 3.09
N GLY A 148 -10.31 24.48 4.23
CA GLY A 148 -11.47 23.79 4.80
C GLY A 148 -11.72 22.37 4.29
N THR A 149 -10.96 21.89 3.29
CA THR A 149 -11.00 20.50 2.86
C THR A 149 -10.17 19.61 3.78
N ASN A 150 -10.78 19.20 4.88
CA ASN A 150 -10.22 18.28 5.86
C ASN A 150 -10.24 16.83 5.34
N LEU A 151 -9.59 15.92 6.05
CA LEU A 151 -9.68 14.48 5.79
C LEU A 151 -11.15 14.01 5.84
N PRO A 152 -11.59 13.08 4.97
CA PRO A 152 -12.93 12.52 5.04
C PRO A 152 -13.24 11.93 6.43
N ALA A 153 -14.44 12.19 6.94
CA ALA A 153 -14.84 11.76 8.28
C ALA A 153 -14.79 10.24 8.47
N SER A 154 -14.91 9.47 7.37
CA SER A 154 -14.77 8.01 7.36
C SER A 154 -13.35 7.53 7.63
N LEU A 155 -12.32 8.37 7.52
CA LEU A 155 -10.92 8.03 7.77
C LEU A 155 -10.36 8.73 9.03
N ALA A 156 -11.06 9.74 9.54
CA ALA A 156 -10.66 10.47 10.74
C ALA A 156 -10.67 9.54 11.97
N GLY A 157 -9.58 9.53 12.75
CA GLY A 157 -9.42 8.62 13.87
C GLY A 157 -8.86 7.23 13.52
N ASP A 158 -8.75 6.90 12.22
CA ASP A 158 -8.10 5.67 11.76
C ASP A 158 -6.66 5.93 11.30
N VAL A 159 -6.41 7.06 10.62
CA VAL A 159 -5.10 7.39 10.03
C VAL A 159 -4.12 7.81 11.11
N VAL A 160 -2.91 7.24 11.09
CA VAL A 160 -1.84 7.63 12.02
C VAL A 160 -1.27 9.01 11.70
N THR A 161 -0.77 9.72 12.72
CA THR A 161 -0.05 10.98 12.54
C THR A 161 1.14 10.84 11.59
N ASN A 162 1.58 11.96 11.01
CA ASN A 162 2.77 12.04 10.17
C ASN A 162 2.71 11.19 8.88
N SER A 163 1.50 10.86 8.42
CA SER A 163 1.29 10.10 7.20
C SER A 163 0.22 10.74 6.34
N ASP A 164 0.49 10.78 5.04
CA ASP A 164 -0.43 11.27 4.04
C ASP A 164 -1.46 10.21 3.65
N VAL A 165 -2.54 10.71 3.04
CA VAL A 165 -3.63 9.89 2.53
C VAL A 165 -3.86 10.21 1.06
N ILE A 166 -4.17 9.18 0.28
CA ILE A 166 -4.57 9.35 -1.12
C ILE A 166 -5.82 8.54 -1.40
N ILE A 167 -6.77 9.15 -2.10
CA ILE A 167 -7.98 8.51 -2.59
C ILE A 167 -7.95 8.54 -4.11
N VAL A 168 -8.13 7.39 -4.72
CA VAL A 168 -8.02 7.19 -6.17
C VAL A 168 -9.36 6.77 -6.76
N ASN A 169 -9.75 7.45 -7.84
CA ASN A 169 -10.86 7.03 -8.70
C ASN A 169 -10.37 5.99 -9.71
N ALA A 170 -11.00 4.83 -9.75
CA ALA A 170 -10.65 3.74 -10.66
C ALA A 170 -11.89 3.15 -11.34
N LEU A 171 -11.71 2.71 -12.58
CA LEU A 171 -12.67 1.90 -13.32
C LEU A 171 -12.12 0.49 -13.55
N THR A 172 -12.95 -0.50 -13.29
CA THR A 172 -12.69 -1.90 -13.63
C THR A 172 -13.66 -2.33 -14.72
N PRO A 173 -13.20 -2.69 -15.93
CA PRO A 173 -14.10 -3.16 -16.99
C PRO A 173 -14.69 -4.52 -16.65
N THR A 174 -15.98 -4.69 -16.89
CA THR A 174 -16.64 -5.98 -16.78
C THR A 174 -16.51 -6.74 -18.10
N PRO A 175 -16.16 -8.04 -18.11
CA PRO A 175 -15.98 -8.81 -19.36
C PRO A 175 -17.29 -9.24 -20.04
N VAL A 176 -18.44 -8.75 -19.57
CA VAL A 176 -19.78 -9.13 -20.05
C VAL A 176 -20.29 -8.13 -21.09
N THR A 177 -21.10 -8.61 -22.03
CA THR A 177 -21.68 -7.77 -23.08
C THR A 177 -23.15 -7.49 -22.80
N VAL A 178 -23.66 -6.37 -23.32
CA VAL A 178 -25.09 -6.07 -23.27
C VAL A 178 -25.84 -6.93 -24.29
N ASN A 179 -26.94 -7.54 -23.85
CA ASN A 179 -27.68 -8.55 -24.60
C ASN A 179 -28.86 -7.99 -25.41
N ALA A 180 -29.38 -6.84 -25.01
CA ALA A 180 -30.56 -6.22 -25.61
C ALA A 180 -30.47 -4.71 -25.51
N VAL A 181 -31.19 -4.01 -26.39
CA VAL A 181 -31.28 -2.56 -26.32
C VAL A 181 -32.17 -2.15 -25.14
N THR A 182 -31.61 -1.37 -24.24
CA THR A 182 -32.35 -0.60 -23.22
C THR A 182 -32.60 0.80 -23.78
N ALA A 183 -33.85 1.15 -24.00
CA ALA A 183 -34.22 2.49 -24.47
C ALA A 183 -34.11 3.54 -23.35
N VAL A 184 -34.05 4.82 -23.72
CA VAL A 184 -34.18 5.95 -22.79
C VAL A 184 -35.44 5.78 -21.94
N GLY A 185 -35.34 6.05 -20.64
CA GLY A 185 -36.41 5.83 -19.67
C GLY A 185 -36.46 4.40 -19.12
N GLY A 186 -35.66 3.47 -19.64
CA GLY A 186 -35.43 2.17 -19.00
C GLY A 186 -34.65 2.33 -17.70
N ASN A 187 -34.63 1.29 -16.87
CA ASN A 187 -33.92 1.30 -15.57
C ASN A 187 -33.01 0.09 -15.36
N SER A 188 -32.94 -0.83 -16.31
CA SER A 188 -32.08 -2.01 -16.26
C SER A 188 -31.43 -2.30 -17.61
N ILE A 189 -30.15 -2.63 -17.58
CA ILE A 189 -29.36 -3.04 -18.74
C ILE A 189 -29.17 -4.56 -18.65
N SER A 190 -29.72 -5.30 -19.61
CA SER A 190 -29.61 -6.76 -19.67
C SER A 190 -28.25 -7.18 -20.22
N LEU A 191 -27.61 -8.14 -19.56
CA LEU A 191 -26.26 -8.62 -19.85
C LEU A 191 -26.26 -10.08 -20.34
N SER A 192 -25.16 -10.50 -20.95
CA SER A 192 -24.91 -11.87 -21.44
C SER A 192 -24.79 -12.92 -20.35
N SER A 193 -24.39 -12.50 -19.14
CA SER A 193 -24.15 -13.34 -17.99
C SER A 193 -24.18 -12.50 -16.72
N ALA A 194 -24.00 -13.14 -15.56
CA ALA A 194 -23.85 -12.48 -14.28
C ALA A 194 -22.87 -11.28 -14.34
N SER A 195 -23.29 -10.13 -13.82
CA SER A 195 -22.50 -8.88 -13.89
C SER A 195 -21.21 -8.96 -13.08
N GLY A 196 -21.19 -9.74 -12.00
CA GLY A 196 -20.10 -9.76 -11.02
C GLY A 196 -20.05 -8.50 -10.12
N ILE A 197 -20.96 -7.55 -10.30
CA ILE A 197 -21.00 -6.29 -9.56
C ILE A 197 -22.06 -6.40 -8.46
N ASN A 198 -21.65 -6.25 -7.20
CA ASN A 198 -22.57 -6.34 -6.08
C ASN A 198 -23.60 -5.21 -6.07
N ALA A 199 -24.74 -5.45 -5.41
CA ALA A 199 -25.70 -4.39 -5.13
C ALA A 199 -25.03 -3.27 -4.35
N ASN A 200 -25.46 -2.04 -4.59
CA ASN A 200 -24.92 -0.79 -4.04
C ASN A 200 -23.54 -0.36 -4.57
N HIS A 201 -22.89 -1.15 -5.41
CA HIS A 201 -21.69 -0.71 -6.12
C HIS A 201 -22.04 0.26 -7.24
N VAL A 202 -21.08 1.09 -7.62
CA VAL A 202 -21.31 2.11 -8.65
C VAL A 202 -20.89 1.58 -10.00
N VAL A 203 -21.77 1.74 -10.97
CA VAL A 203 -21.60 1.30 -12.34
C VAL A 203 -21.52 2.52 -13.24
N LEU A 204 -20.55 2.49 -14.15
CA LEU A 204 -20.50 3.38 -15.29
C LEU A 204 -20.89 2.59 -16.55
N ALA A 205 -22.02 2.97 -17.15
CA ALA A 205 -22.42 2.49 -18.46
C ALA A 205 -22.05 3.54 -19.53
N THR A 206 -21.34 3.12 -20.55
CA THR A 206 -20.96 3.98 -21.68
C THR A 206 -21.99 3.89 -22.80
N ASN A 207 -22.38 5.04 -23.35
CA ASN A 207 -23.15 5.13 -24.57
C ASN A 207 -22.20 5.40 -25.74
N ASP A 208 -22.04 4.39 -26.58
CA ASP A 208 -21.36 4.51 -27.85
C ASP A 208 -22.39 5.01 -28.86
N ASN A 209 -22.16 6.20 -29.40
CA ASN A 209 -22.87 6.55 -30.63
C ASN A 209 -22.35 5.62 -31.73
N SER A 210 -23.18 5.33 -32.72
CA SER A 210 -22.96 4.38 -33.82
C SER A 210 -21.68 4.60 -34.66
N SER A 211 -20.83 5.55 -34.29
CA SER A 211 -19.46 5.79 -34.78
C SER A 211 -18.36 5.02 -34.02
N GLY A 212 -18.68 4.24 -32.98
CA GLY A 212 -17.68 3.44 -32.23
C GLY A 212 -16.78 4.26 -31.30
N ALA A 213 -17.10 5.53 -31.09
CA ALA A 213 -16.49 6.39 -30.09
C ALA A 213 -17.45 6.53 -28.91
N CYS A 214 -17.06 6.05 -27.73
CA CYS A 214 -17.79 6.27 -26.49
C CYS A 214 -17.93 7.77 -26.25
N PHE A 215 -19.15 8.29 -26.37
CA PHE A 215 -19.39 9.73 -26.43
C PHE A 215 -19.86 10.28 -25.09
N ARG A 216 -20.66 9.47 -24.36
CA ARG A 216 -21.28 9.81 -23.08
C ARG A 216 -21.38 8.58 -22.20
N GLY A 217 -21.71 8.78 -20.93
CA GLY A 217 -22.09 7.68 -20.05
C GLY A 217 -22.97 8.16 -18.92
N GLU A 218 -23.53 7.20 -18.18
CA GLU A 218 -24.22 7.48 -16.93
C GLU A 218 -23.58 6.66 -15.81
N LEU A 219 -23.32 7.34 -14.71
CA LEU A 219 -22.85 6.74 -13.47
C LEU A 219 -24.05 6.56 -12.56
N PHE A 220 -24.25 5.34 -12.04
CA PHE A 220 -25.39 5.03 -11.20
C PHE A 220 -25.04 3.95 -10.18
N GLN A 221 -25.82 3.87 -9.12
CA GLN A 221 -25.69 2.80 -8.13
C GLN A 221 -26.50 1.58 -8.56
N ASN A 222 -25.86 0.40 -8.56
CA ASN A 222 -26.46 -0.87 -8.95
C ASN A 222 -27.47 -1.37 -7.91
N GLY A 223 -28.68 -1.69 -8.35
CA GLY A 223 -29.72 -2.33 -7.54
C GLY A 223 -29.72 -3.85 -7.61
N ASP A 224 -29.04 -4.43 -8.60
CA ASP A 224 -28.99 -5.89 -8.81
C ASP A 224 -27.82 -6.54 -8.06
N ASN A 225 -27.90 -7.85 -7.83
CA ASN A 225 -26.82 -8.61 -7.21
C ASN A 225 -25.76 -9.01 -8.24
N ALA A 226 -24.56 -9.35 -7.77
CA ALA A 226 -23.46 -9.78 -8.64
C ALA A 226 -23.80 -11.02 -9.50
N THR A 227 -24.74 -11.85 -9.07
CA THR A 227 -25.18 -13.06 -9.80
C THR A 227 -26.21 -12.78 -10.89
N ASP A 228 -26.81 -11.60 -10.89
CA ASP A 228 -27.88 -11.24 -11.83
C ASP A 228 -27.27 -10.90 -13.19
N SER A 229 -27.96 -11.31 -14.26
CA SER A 229 -27.54 -11.01 -15.65
C SER A 229 -28.04 -9.65 -16.12
N SER A 230 -28.00 -8.67 -15.21
CA SER A 230 -28.39 -7.30 -15.45
C SER A 230 -27.64 -6.37 -14.50
N VAL A 231 -27.61 -5.09 -14.85
CA VAL A 231 -27.32 -4.00 -13.92
C VAL A 231 -28.48 -3.02 -13.98
N ALA A 232 -29.14 -2.81 -12.85
CA ALA A 232 -30.27 -1.92 -12.74
C ALA A 232 -29.92 -0.71 -11.90
N MET A 233 -30.47 0.45 -12.26
CA MET A 233 -30.51 1.56 -11.32
C MET A 233 -31.38 1.18 -10.12
N LEU A 234 -31.10 1.76 -8.96
CA LEU A 234 -31.98 1.66 -7.81
C LEU A 234 -33.42 2.07 -8.17
N ALA A 235 -34.39 1.46 -7.50
CA ALA A 235 -35.81 1.68 -7.76
C ALA A 235 -36.18 3.17 -7.72
N GLY A 236 -36.95 3.63 -8.73
CA GLY A 236 -37.38 5.02 -8.87
C GLY A 236 -36.54 5.86 -9.85
N ASN A 237 -35.43 5.34 -10.37
CA ASN A 237 -34.58 6.01 -11.35
C ASN A 237 -34.72 5.41 -12.73
N THR A 238 -34.37 6.20 -13.75
CA THR A 238 -34.34 5.80 -15.15
C THR A 238 -33.13 6.41 -15.87
N PHE A 239 -32.65 5.72 -16.89
CA PHE A 239 -31.59 6.19 -17.77
C PHE A 239 -32.07 7.33 -18.67
N ASN A 240 -31.24 8.35 -18.86
CA ASN A 240 -31.44 9.39 -19.88
C ASN A 240 -30.76 9.04 -21.20
N LEU A 241 -29.89 8.03 -21.22
CA LEU A 241 -29.29 7.48 -22.43
C LEU A 241 -29.89 6.11 -22.76
N SER A 242 -29.72 5.67 -24.00
CA SER A 242 -30.02 4.30 -24.43
C SER A 242 -28.76 3.45 -24.39
N TYR A 243 -28.89 2.14 -24.16
CA TYR A 243 -27.76 1.22 -24.11
C TYR A 243 -28.00 0.04 -25.04
N GLY A 244 -27.11 -0.15 -26.01
CA GLY A 244 -27.13 -1.29 -26.94
C GLY A 244 -25.95 -2.25 -26.69
N PRO A 245 -25.80 -3.31 -27.52
CA PRO A 245 -24.73 -4.31 -27.39
C PRO A 245 -23.29 -3.76 -27.36
N GLU A 246 -23.08 -2.59 -27.94
CA GLU A 246 -21.83 -1.82 -27.97
C GLU A 246 -21.48 -1.13 -26.63
N THR A 247 -22.43 -1.05 -25.70
CA THR A 247 -22.24 -0.48 -24.36
C THR A 247 -21.16 -1.24 -23.60
N ARG A 248 -20.19 -0.49 -23.04
CA ARG A 248 -19.24 -1.05 -22.08
C ARG A 248 -19.66 -0.70 -20.66
N ILE A 249 -19.63 -1.70 -19.80
CA ILE A 249 -19.93 -1.60 -18.38
C ILE A 249 -18.62 -1.61 -17.59
N TYR A 250 -18.49 -0.66 -16.68
CA TYR A 250 -17.38 -0.57 -15.74
C TYR A 250 -17.91 -0.50 -14.32
N GLU A 251 -17.23 -1.16 -13.39
CA GLU A 251 -17.36 -0.87 -11.97
C GLU A 251 -16.50 0.34 -11.62
N PHE A 252 -17.12 1.37 -11.04
CA PHE A 252 -16.43 2.55 -10.54
C PHE A 252 -16.18 2.42 -9.04
N THR A 253 -14.96 2.70 -8.61
CA THR A 253 -14.54 2.61 -7.21
C THR A 253 -13.72 3.82 -6.79
N GLN A 254 -13.89 4.22 -5.53
CA GLN A 254 -13.01 5.17 -4.85
C GLN A 254 -12.23 4.41 -3.79
N MET A 255 -10.92 4.31 -3.94
CA MET A 255 -10.06 3.54 -3.02
C MET A 255 -9.12 4.47 -2.27
N ALA A 256 -9.22 4.49 -0.94
CA ALA A 256 -8.29 5.18 -0.06
C ALA A 256 -7.09 4.29 0.26
N TYR A 257 -5.89 4.86 0.28
CA TYR A 257 -4.66 4.26 0.79
C TYR A 257 -4.06 5.17 1.86
N TYR A 258 -3.75 4.59 3.02
CA TYR A 258 -3.28 5.33 4.19
C TYR A 258 -2.56 4.41 5.17
N ILE A 259 -1.84 4.99 6.13
CA ILE A 259 -1.24 4.24 7.24
C ILE A 259 -2.18 4.29 8.44
N ALA A 260 -2.44 3.13 9.03
CA ALA A 260 -3.30 2.97 10.21
C ALA A 260 -2.63 2.05 11.24
N GLU A 261 -3.20 1.98 12.44
CA GLU A 261 -2.81 0.98 13.43
C GLU A 261 -3.31 -0.41 13.00
N GLY A 262 -2.36 -1.33 12.78
CA GLY A 262 -2.62 -2.72 12.44
C GLY A 262 -3.09 -3.55 13.61
N THR A 263 -3.49 -4.79 13.33
CA THR A 263 -3.97 -5.75 14.35
C THR A 263 -2.94 -6.06 15.44
N ASN A 264 -1.65 -5.87 15.16
CA ASN A 264 -0.54 -6.03 16.08
C ASN A 264 -0.14 -4.74 16.83
N GLN A 265 -0.96 -3.68 16.77
CA GLN A 265 -0.67 -2.34 17.33
C GLN A 265 0.54 -1.67 16.68
N GLU A 266 0.89 -2.11 15.46
CA GLU A 266 1.99 -1.57 14.68
C GLU A 266 1.45 -0.84 13.45
N PRO A 267 2.18 0.16 12.93
CA PRO A 267 1.71 0.89 11.77
C PRO A 267 1.76 -0.01 10.53
N ALA A 268 0.69 0.02 9.76
CA ALA A 268 0.49 -0.81 8.59
C ALA A 268 -0.13 0.00 7.45
N LEU A 269 0.13 -0.41 6.21
CA LEU A 269 -0.58 0.14 5.05
C LEU A 269 -1.97 -0.47 5.00
N PHE A 270 -2.99 0.39 4.91
CA PHE A 270 -4.37 0.01 4.72
C PHE A 270 -4.88 0.46 3.36
N ARG A 271 -5.94 -0.22 2.90
CA ARG A 271 -6.84 0.31 1.88
C ARG A 271 -8.27 0.30 2.38
N ARG A 272 -9.11 1.19 1.84
CA ARG A 272 -10.54 1.21 2.14
C ARG A 272 -11.35 1.65 0.92
N LEU A 273 -12.38 0.87 0.58
CA LEU A 273 -13.35 1.29 -0.42
C LEU A 273 -14.22 2.40 0.18
N MET A 274 -14.29 3.54 -0.50
CA MET A 274 -15.04 4.73 -0.09
C MET A 274 -16.42 4.80 -0.77
N THR A 275 -16.59 4.10 -1.89
CA THR A 275 -17.84 4.05 -2.65
C THR A 275 -18.05 2.64 -3.24
N PRO A 276 -19.00 1.85 -2.70
CA PRO A 276 -19.68 2.08 -1.42
C PRO A 276 -18.68 2.04 -0.25
N LEU A 277 -19.02 2.66 0.88
CA LEU A 277 -18.14 2.65 2.04
C LEU A 277 -18.07 1.25 2.64
N GLU A 278 -16.88 0.64 2.63
CA GLU A 278 -16.62 -0.65 3.27
C GLU A 278 -15.67 -0.51 4.47
N ALA A 279 -15.50 -1.62 5.19
CA ALA A 279 -14.52 -1.72 6.27
C ALA A 279 -13.08 -1.62 5.73
N PRO A 280 -12.16 -1.00 6.50
CA PRO A 280 -10.75 -0.93 6.11
C PRO A 280 -10.09 -2.31 6.10
N GLN A 281 -9.11 -2.49 5.20
CA GLN A 281 -8.37 -3.72 5.02
C GLN A 281 -6.88 -3.46 5.23
N GLU A 282 -6.28 -4.15 6.21
CA GLU A 282 -4.83 -4.16 6.41
C GLU A 282 -4.17 -4.90 5.24
N LEU A 283 -3.18 -4.28 4.59
CA LEU A 283 -2.47 -4.85 3.46
C LEU A 283 -1.10 -5.38 3.85
N ILE A 284 -0.35 -4.57 4.60
CA ILE A 284 0.99 -4.94 5.05
C ILE A 284 1.38 -4.20 6.32
N SER A 285 1.85 -4.97 7.30
CA SER A 285 2.37 -4.43 8.56
C SER A 285 3.80 -3.90 8.42
N GLY A 286 4.20 -3.02 9.34
CA GLY A 286 5.55 -2.46 9.40
C GLY A 286 5.80 -1.33 8.40
N VAL A 287 4.75 -0.62 7.97
CA VAL A 287 4.86 0.61 7.17
C VAL A 287 4.59 1.79 8.11
N GLU A 288 5.63 2.52 8.51
CA GLU A 288 5.53 3.54 9.57
C GLU A 288 4.95 4.87 9.10
N THR A 289 5.29 5.29 7.88
CA THR A 289 4.81 6.55 7.32
C THR A 289 4.79 6.50 5.80
N LEU A 290 3.83 7.24 5.23
CA LEU A 290 3.64 7.46 3.80
C LEU A 290 3.69 8.98 3.56
N GLN A 291 4.53 9.40 2.63
CA GLN A 291 4.70 10.79 2.21
C GLN A 291 4.47 10.90 0.71
N ILE A 292 3.71 11.89 0.25
CA ILE A 292 3.26 11.98 -1.14
C ILE A 292 3.40 13.41 -1.69
N LEU A 293 4.10 13.52 -2.82
CA LEU A 293 4.15 14.73 -3.62
C LEU A 293 3.44 14.54 -4.97
N TYR A 294 2.76 15.58 -5.42
CA TYR A 294 1.96 15.62 -6.63
C TYR A 294 2.66 16.44 -7.71
N GLY A 295 2.90 15.79 -8.85
CA GLY A 295 3.49 16.40 -10.03
C GLY A 295 2.44 17.17 -10.83
N ILE A 296 2.53 18.51 -10.80
CA ILE A 296 1.56 19.39 -11.49
C ILE A 296 2.11 19.80 -12.85
N ARG A 297 1.30 19.68 -13.91
CA ARG A 297 1.66 20.17 -15.26
C ARG A 297 1.72 21.69 -15.33
N ASN A 298 2.58 22.24 -16.18
CA ASN A 298 2.60 23.67 -16.45
C ASN A 298 1.33 24.10 -17.22
N ALA A 299 0.81 25.31 -16.95
CA ALA A 299 -0.38 25.85 -17.60
C ALA A 299 -0.13 26.21 -19.08
N THR A 300 1.13 26.47 -19.45
CA THR A 300 1.51 27.07 -20.73
C THR A 300 2.32 26.14 -21.64
N GLY A 301 2.52 24.87 -21.26
CA GLY A 301 3.34 23.91 -22.00
C GLY A 301 2.51 22.81 -22.64
N SER A 302 2.82 22.44 -23.89
CA SER A 302 2.22 21.32 -24.62
C SER A 302 2.65 19.94 -24.15
N ASN A 303 3.50 19.86 -23.10
CA ASN A 303 4.06 18.61 -22.64
C ASN A 303 3.30 18.14 -21.40
N ASN A 304 2.79 16.92 -21.45
CA ASN A 304 2.07 16.22 -20.37
C ASN A 304 3.00 15.79 -19.20
N ALA A 305 4.06 16.56 -18.93
CA ALA A 305 5.05 16.29 -17.91
C ALA A 305 4.84 17.15 -16.66
N ALA A 306 5.18 16.61 -15.50
CA ALA A 306 5.17 17.35 -14.25
C ALA A 306 6.24 18.45 -14.27
N ALA A 307 5.84 19.69 -14.00
CA ALA A 307 6.74 20.83 -13.89
C ALA A 307 7.35 20.92 -12.49
N ASN A 308 6.51 20.76 -11.46
CA ASN A 308 6.89 20.82 -10.05
C ASN A 308 6.18 19.72 -9.26
N TYR A 309 6.80 19.28 -8.17
CA TYR A 309 6.21 18.36 -7.19
C TYR A 309 5.90 19.14 -5.92
N VAL A 310 4.66 19.07 -5.46
CA VAL A 310 4.16 19.81 -4.28
C VAL A 310 3.35 18.91 -3.36
N THR A 311 3.19 19.28 -2.09
CA THR A 311 2.33 18.53 -1.15
C THR A 311 0.86 18.67 -1.54
N ALA A 312 -0.01 17.79 -1.03
CA ALA A 312 -1.45 17.92 -1.27
C ALA A 312 -2.00 19.28 -0.80
N ALA A 313 -1.44 19.83 0.29
CA ALA A 313 -1.78 21.14 0.83
C ALA A 313 -1.50 22.32 -0.12
N GLN A 314 -0.72 22.11 -1.18
CA GLN A 314 -0.35 23.13 -2.16
C GLN A 314 -1.01 22.94 -3.52
N VAL A 315 -1.78 21.86 -3.72
CA VAL A 315 -2.47 21.59 -4.99
C VAL A 315 -3.72 22.46 -5.09
N THR A 316 -3.68 23.47 -5.97
CA THR A 316 -4.83 24.37 -6.20
C THR A 316 -5.82 23.84 -7.24
N ASP A 317 -5.36 22.93 -8.11
CA ASP A 317 -6.15 22.33 -9.17
C ASP A 317 -5.73 20.87 -9.37
N TRP A 318 -6.57 19.94 -8.91
CA TRP A 318 -6.32 18.51 -8.95
C TRP A 318 -6.42 17.93 -10.38
N ASP A 319 -7.09 18.63 -11.31
CA ASP A 319 -7.14 18.26 -12.73
C ASP A 319 -5.76 18.35 -13.41
N ARG A 320 -4.84 19.11 -12.81
CA ARG A 320 -3.49 19.34 -13.35
C ARG A 320 -2.45 18.37 -12.83
N VAL A 321 -2.82 17.42 -11.98
CA VAL A 321 -1.91 16.39 -11.49
C VAL A 321 -1.67 15.35 -12.59
N VAL A 322 -0.42 15.15 -12.97
CA VAL A 322 -0.02 14.20 -14.04
C VAL A 322 0.83 13.03 -13.52
N SER A 323 1.43 13.19 -12.34
CA SER A 323 2.19 12.13 -11.69
C SER A 323 2.10 12.23 -10.18
N VAL A 324 2.35 11.12 -9.51
CA VAL A 324 2.45 11.03 -8.06
C VAL A 324 3.81 10.45 -7.71
N ARG A 325 4.52 11.12 -6.81
CA ARG A 325 5.75 10.62 -6.19
C ARG A 325 5.45 10.30 -4.74
N PHE A 326 5.68 9.07 -4.33
CA PHE A 326 5.45 8.64 -2.96
C PHE A 326 6.75 8.12 -2.34
N SER A 327 6.87 8.26 -1.04
CA SER A 327 7.93 7.69 -0.22
C SER A 327 7.30 6.95 0.94
N VAL A 328 7.79 5.74 1.21
CA VAL A 328 7.36 4.94 2.35
C VAL A 328 8.55 4.53 3.18
N MET A 329 8.36 4.56 4.49
CA MET A 329 9.31 4.01 5.45
C MET A 329 8.79 2.67 5.94
N THR A 330 9.55 1.61 5.68
CA THR A 330 9.26 0.27 6.18
C THR A 330 10.29 -0.14 7.23
N ARG A 331 9.89 -1.02 8.14
CA ARG A 331 10.75 -1.49 9.23
C ARG A 331 10.80 -3.01 9.34
N SER A 332 11.84 -3.53 9.99
CA SER A 332 11.89 -4.93 10.42
C SER A 332 10.82 -5.22 11.47
N PRO A 333 10.24 -6.43 11.49
CA PRO A 333 9.27 -6.81 12.53
C PRO A 333 9.91 -6.89 13.91
N ASP A 334 11.19 -7.27 13.98
CA ASP A 334 11.94 -7.41 15.22
C ASP A 334 12.98 -6.30 15.41
N ASN A 335 13.40 -6.12 16.66
CA ASN A 335 14.60 -5.39 17.04
C ASN A 335 15.84 -6.19 16.62
N VAL A 336 16.47 -5.76 15.52
CA VAL A 336 17.60 -6.44 14.89
C VAL A 336 18.91 -5.67 15.01
N LEU A 337 18.86 -4.38 15.35
CA LEU A 337 20.04 -3.53 15.54
C LEU A 337 20.57 -3.64 16.98
N ASP A 338 21.84 -3.34 17.18
CA ASP A 338 22.50 -3.42 18.50
C ASP A 338 22.26 -2.17 19.33
N GLU A 339 22.16 -1.03 18.65
CA GLU A 339 21.87 0.28 19.21
C GLU A 339 20.48 0.75 18.77
N VAL A 340 19.95 1.75 19.49
CA VAL A 340 18.71 2.42 19.10
C VAL A 340 18.94 3.10 17.75
N ASN A 341 17.98 2.98 16.85
CA ASN A 341 18.06 3.61 15.55
C ASN A 341 17.72 5.10 15.67
N ASP A 342 18.73 5.95 15.78
CA ASP A 342 18.62 7.40 15.86
C ASP A 342 18.88 8.11 14.52
N ARG A 343 18.87 7.34 13.42
CA ARG A 343 19.17 7.87 12.09
C ARG A 343 18.07 8.80 11.59
N ASN A 344 18.49 9.83 10.87
CA ASN A 344 17.59 10.71 10.13
C ASN A 344 17.35 10.14 8.73
N PHE A 345 16.08 10.14 8.32
CA PHE A 345 15.64 9.62 7.03
C PHE A 345 14.97 10.71 6.22
N ASN A 346 15.41 10.91 4.99
CA ASN A 346 14.78 11.86 4.08
C ASN A 346 13.60 11.20 3.35
N MET A 347 12.40 11.73 3.55
CA MET A 347 11.17 11.33 2.87
C MET A 347 10.64 12.47 2.01
N LEU A 348 11.09 12.52 0.75
CA LEU A 348 10.71 13.55 -0.22
C LEU A 348 10.99 15.00 0.20
N GLY A 349 12.01 15.22 1.02
CA GLY A 349 12.41 16.52 1.55
C GLY A 349 12.01 16.74 3.00
N SER A 350 11.15 15.88 3.56
CA SER A 350 10.84 15.86 5.00
C SER A 350 11.88 15.03 5.74
N GLU A 351 12.40 15.53 6.86
CA GLU A 351 13.39 14.83 7.67
C GLU A 351 12.71 14.06 8.81
N VAL A 352 12.75 12.74 8.75
CA VAL A 352 12.10 11.86 9.73
C VAL A 352 13.15 11.31 10.70
N THR A 353 12.94 11.56 11.99
CA THR A 353 13.77 11.08 13.10
C THR A 353 12.94 10.23 14.06
N GLN A 354 13.62 9.41 14.87
CA GLN A 354 12.98 8.68 15.96
C GLN A 354 13.00 9.50 17.24
N GLY A 355 11.91 9.48 18.01
CA GLY A 355 11.85 10.11 19.32
C GLY A 355 12.80 9.48 20.34
N MET A 356 13.06 10.20 21.44
CA MET A 356 13.86 9.67 22.56
C MET A 356 13.25 8.35 23.08
N GLY A 357 14.06 7.29 23.16
CA GLY A 357 13.58 5.94 23.48
C GLY A 357 13.13 5.12 22.27
N GLY A 358 13.60 5.47 21.07
CA GLY A 358 13.35 4.72 19.83
C GLY A 358 13.70 3.23 19.90
N ASP A 359 13.30 2.49 18.88
CA ASP A 359 13.50 1.04 18.81
C ASP A 359 14.84 0.66 18.13
N ARG A 360 15.10 -0.65 18.05
CA ARG A 360 16.26 -1.20 17.35
C ARG A 360 15.86 -1.87 16.04
N ARG A 361 14.80 -1.36 15.40
CA ARG A 361 14.32 -1.91 14.13
C ARG A 361 15.12 -1.32 12.98
N ALA A 362 15.48 -2.18 12.04
CA ALA A 362 16.06 -1.76 10.78
C ALA A 362 14.97 -1.06 9.96
N ARG A 363 15.30 0.07 9.32
CA ARG A 363 14.37 0.86 8.51
C ARG A 363 14.90 1.03 7.10
N LEU A 364 14.00 1.04 6.14
CA LEU A 364 14.28 1.31 4.74
C LEU A 364 13.30 2.37 4.24
N VAL A 365 13.82 3.35 3.52
CA VAL A 365 13.00 4.30 2.77
C VAL A 365 12.99 3.89 1.30
N SER A 366 11.80 3.76 0.73
CA SER A 366 11.60 3.50 -0.70
C SER A 366 10.84 4.66 -1.33
N VAL A 367 11.27 5.07 -2.51
CA VAL A 367 10.65 6.15 -3.28
C VAL A 367 10.17 5.61 -4.63
N GLY A 368 8.92 5.90 -4.98
CA GLY A 368 8.32 5.58 -6.27
C GLY A 368 7.80 6.83 -6.96
N THR A 369 7.81 6.85 -8.30
CA THR A 369 7.13 7.88 -9.08
C THR A 369 6.31 7.19 -10.17
N THR A 370 5.03 7.55 -10.24
CA THR A 370 4.06 6.96 -11.15
C THR A 370 3.35 8.07 -11.92
N ALA A 371 3.40 8.01 -13.25
CA ALA A 371 2.57 8.85 -14.10
C ALA A 371 1.13 8.32 -14.11
N LEU A 372 0.15 9.23 -14.11
CA LEU A 372 -1.27 8.88 -14.19
C LEU A 372 -1.65 8.57 -15.63
N ARG A 373 -2.47 7.54 -15.85
CA ARG A 373 -2.85 7.09 -17.20
C ARG A 373 -3.81 8.03 -17.91
N ARG A 374 -4.56 8.86 -17.17
CA ARG A 374 -5.54 9.82 -17.72
C ARG A 374 -5.02 10.66 -18.90
N ILE A 375 -3.71 10.84 -19.02
CA ILE A 375 -3.06 11.85 -19.88
C ILE A 375 -1.99 11.23 -20.83
N LEU A 376 -1.90 9.89 -20.90
CA LEU A 376 -1.02 9.21 -21.87
C LEU A 376 -1.84 8.75 -23.09
N PRO A 377 -1.49 9.18 -24.32
CA PRO A 377 -2.21 8.84 -25.55
C PRO A 377 -2.19 7.34 -25.88
#